data_AF-A0A831UWQ7-F1
#
_entry.id   AF-A0A831UWQ7-F1
#
_cell.length_a   1.000
_cell.length_b   1.000
_cell.length_c   1.000
_cell.angle_alpha   90.00
_cell.angle_beta   90.00
_cell.angle_gamma   90.00
#
_symmetry.space_group_name_H-M   'P 1'
#
loop_
_entity.id
_entity.type
_entity.pdbx_description
1 polymer ?
#
loop_
_entity_poly.entity_id
_entity_poly.type
_entity_poly.pdbx_seq_one_letter_code
_entity_poly.pdbx_strand_id
1 'polypeptide(L)'
;MFRYTYSAVLVQTYIHIPGITQEIEVSLWRQGASDWETLLETPDRWRVSEPYRSALIAGVERSIEAFEQGDYPYFATRLPLREHWRAYEEYRHETAFLDIETDGANTITVIGVYDGEEVYQFVQGDNLDEFPEFIREFSMLVTFNGLHFDLPMINRQFPALAFDQLHLDLCPTLRRVGLRGGLKRIEETLGLVRDPDLEGMDGMDAIRLWKAYRLGHHSALETLLRYNREDIVNLKPLANLAYTRLRERLWRQATAL
;
A
#
# COMPACT_ATOMS: atom_id res chain seq x y z
N MET A 1 -6.79 -14.92 -24.17
CA MET A 1 -6.55 -15.82 -23.02
C MET A 1 -5.18 -15.48 -22.45
N PHE A 2 -5.12 -14.42 -21.64
CA PHE A 2 -3.91 -14.03 -20.95
C PHE A 2 -3.75 -15.02 -19.80
N ARG A 3 -2.81 -15.95 -19.93
CA ARG A 3 -2.39 -16.77 -18.79
C ARG A 3 -1.71 -15.83 -17.81
N TYR A 4 -2.43 -15.41 -16.76
CA TYR A 4 -1.83 -14.73 -15.63
C TYR A 4 -0.67 -15.60 -15.14
N THR A 5 0.56 -15.09 -15.24
CA THR A 5 1.71 -15.71 -14.59
C THR A 5 1.40 -15.83 -13.10
N TYR A 6 1.73 -16.97 -12.51
CA TYR A 6 1.53 -17.40 -11.11
C TYR A 6 2.10 -16.46 -10.00
N SER A 7 2.28 -15.16 -10.24
CA SER A 7 2.91 -14.21 -9.31
C SER A 7 1.92 -13.46 -8.42
N ALA A 8 0.68 -13.28 -8.86
CA ALA A 8 -0.31 -12.36 -8.28
C ALA A 8 -1.09 -13.04 -7.14
N VAL A 9 -1.12 -12.43 -5.94
CA VAL A 9 -1.68 -13.05 -4.71
C VAL A 9 -3.17 -12.76 -4.57
N LEU A 10 -3.67 -11.66 -5.13
CA LEU A 10 -5.08 -11.27 -5.03
C LEU A 10 -5.98 -12.35 -5.64
N VAL A 11 -5.67 -12.76 -6.87
CA VAL A 11 -6.46 -13.77 -7.60
C VAL A 11 -6.36 -15.18 -7.01
N GLN A 12 -5.45 -15.36 -6.06
CA GLN A 12 -5.19 -16.63 -5.35
C GLN A 12 -5.80 -16.63 -3.95
N THR A 13 -6.21 -15.47 -3.43
CA THR A 13 -6.70 -15.34 -2.06
C THR A 13 -8.20 -15.51 -1.98
N TYR A 14 -8.68 -16.00 -0.83
CA TYR A 14 -10.11 -16.17 -0.54
C TYR A 14 -10.54 -15.48 0.76
N ILE A 15 -9.61 -14.89 1.53
CA ILE A 15 -9.89 -14.30 2.85
C ILE A 15 -10.79 -13.07 2.82
N HIS A 16 -10.98 -12.44 1.65
CA HIS A 16 -11.93 -11.35 1.47
C HIS A 16 -13.38 -11.84 1.36
N ILE A 17 -13.58 -13.16 1.29
CA ILE A 17 -14.89 -13.80 1.28
C ILE A 17 -15.33 -14.09 2.73
N PRO A 18 -16.55 -13.67 3.14
CA PRO A 18 -17.06 -13.84 4.49
C PRO A 18 -17.03 -15.29 4.95
N GLY A 19 -16.50 -15.50 6.16
CA GLY A 19 -16.40 -16.82 6.76
C GLY A 19 -15.16 -17.61 6.33
N ILE A 20 -14.33 -17.09 5.41
CA ILE A 20 -13.07 -17.74 5.02
C ILE A 20 -11.93 -17.18 5.85
N THR A 21 -11.39 -18.03 6.73
CA THR A 21 -10.17 -17.72 7.51
C THR A 21 -8.93 -18.10 6.72
N GLN A 22 -7.75 -17.68 7.21
CA GLN A 22 -6.47 -18.10 6.62
C GLN A 22 -6.28 -19.62 6.68
N GLU A 23 -6.77 -20.29 7.71
CA GLU A 23 -6.71 -21.76 7.82
C GLU A 23 -7.58 -22.43 6.74
N ILE A 24 -8.76 -21.89 6.46
CA ILE A 24 -9.64 -22.38 5.41
C ILE A 24 -9.02 -22.14 4.03
N GLU A 25 -8.49 -20.94 3.79
CA GLU A 25 -7.75 -20.60 2.57
C GLU A 25 -6.58 -21.57 2.30
N VAL A 26 -5.74 -21.82 3.32
CA VAL A 26 -4.64 -22.79 3.20
C VAL A 26 -5.15 -24.21 2.90
N SER A 27 -6.26 -24.61 3.52
CA SER A 27 -6.91 -25.90 3.22
C SER A 27 -7.39 -25.98 1.77
N LEU A 28 -7.95 -24.90 1.22
CA LEU A 28 -8.36 -24.82 -0.19
C LEU A 28 -7.17 -24.97 -1.14
N TRP A 29 -6.07 -24.24 -0.89
CA TRP A 29 -4.85 -24.35 -1.69
C TRP A 29 -4.29 -25.77 -1.69
N ARG A 30 -4.28 -26.45 -0.54
CA ARG A 30 -3.82 -27.85 -0.42
C ARG A 30 -4.70 -28.85 -1.19
N GLN A 31 -5.97 -28.50 -1.43
CA GLN A 31 -6.88 -29.30 -2.25
C GLN A 31 -6.71 -29.03 -3.75
N GLY A 32 -5.92 -28.00 -4.11
CA GLY A 32 -5.62 -27.61 -5.47
C GLY A 32 -6.41 -26.41 -5.99
N ALA A 33 -7.21 -25.73 -5.16
CA ALA A 33 -7.85 -24.47 -5.55
C ALA A 33 -6.80 -23.36 -5.52
N SER A 34 -5.94 -23.27 -6.54
CA SER A 34 -4.81 -22.33 -6.58
C SER A 34 -5.22 -20.87 -6.80
N ASP A 35 -6.37 -20.66 -7.41
CA ASP A 35 -6.89 -19.37 -7.85
C ASP A 35 -8.41 -19.41 -8.02
N TRP A 36 -8.99 -18.26 -8.29
CA TRP A 36 -10.42 -18.08 -8.51
C TRP A 36 -10.98 -18.95 -9.66
N GLU A 37 -10.29 -19.00 -10.80
CA GLU A 37 -10.74 -19.78 -11.97
C GLU A 37 -10.77 -21.27 -11.67
N THR A 38 -9.67 -21.81 -11.12
CA THR A 38 -9.56 -23.22 -10.73
C THR A 38 -10.65 -23.60 -9.73
N LEU A 39 -10.99 -22.71 -8.79
CA LEU A 39 -12.06 -22.93 -7.83
C LEU A 39 -13.42 -23.12 -8.52
N LEU A 40 -13.73 -22.29 -9.52
CA LEU A 40 -15.00 -22.34 -10.26
C LEU A 40 -15.08 -23.47 -11.29
N GLU A 41 -13.95 -23.98 -11.80
CA GLU A 41 -13.94 -25.13 -12.72
C GLU A 41 -14.41 -26.43 -12.05
N THR A 42 -14.13 -26.61 -10.76
CA THR A 42 -14.50 -27.83 -10.01
C THR A 42 -15.19 -27.51 -8.67
N PRO A 43 -16.39 -26.88 -8.66
CA PRO A 43 -17.00 -26.33 -7.46
C PRO A 43 -17.35 -27.39 -6.39
N ASP A 44 -17.64 -28.62 -6.81
CA ASP A 44 -17.99 -29.74 -5.92
C ASP A 44 -16.78 -30.44 -5.29
N ARG A 45 -15.55 -30.08 -5.70
CA ARG A 45 -14.31 -30.72 -5.22
C ARG A 45 -13.92 -30.29 -3.82
N TRP A 46 -14.31 -29.08 -3.41
CA TRP A 46 -13.78 -28.41 -2.24
C TRP A 46 -14.48 -28.86 -0.95
N ARG A 47 -13.70 -29.31 0.04
CA ARG A 47 -14.18 -29.75 1.36
C ARG A 47 -14.56 -28.55 2.23
N VAL A 48 -15.59 -27.83 1.81
CA VAL A 48 -16.22 -26.72 2.51
C VAL A 48 -17.70 -27.06 2.71
N SER A 49 -18.17 -27.01 3.96
CA SER A 49 -19.57 -27.28 4.28
C SER A 49 -20.46 -26.11 3.87
N GLU A 50 -21.74 -26.38 3.61
CA GLU A 50 -22.73 -25.30 3.52
C GLU A 50 -22.91 -24.59 4.87
N PRO A 51 -23.27 -23.29 4.88
CA PRO A 51 -23.51 -22.40 3.74
C PRO A 51 -22.23 -21.78 3.11
N TYR A 52 -21.05 -22.12 3.62
CA TYR A 52 -19.79 -21.47 3.24
C TYR A 52 -19.34 -21.82 1.83
N ARG A 53 -19.68 -23.00 1.31
CA ARG A 53 -19.36 -23.36 -0.09
C ARG A 53 -20.11 -22.48 -1.07
N SER A 54 -21.41 -22.28 -0.86
CA SER A 54 -22.21 -21.36 -1.68
C SER A 54 -21.68 -19.93 -1.60
N ALA A 55 -21.32 -19.46 -0.39
CA ALA A 55 -20.73 -18.13 -0.19
C ALA A 55 -19.35 -17.99 -0.86
N LEU A 56 -18.54 -19.06 -0.87
CA LEU A 56 -17.24 -19.12 -1.52
C LEU A 56 -17.37 -19.00 -3.04
N ILE A 57 -18.26 -19.77 -3.66
CA ILE A 57 -18.50 -19.73 -5.11
C ILE A 57 -18.99 -18.34 -5.52
N ALA A 58 -20.06 -17.85 -4.89
CA ALA A 58 -20.61 -16.52 -5.19
C ALA A 58 -19.60 -15.39 -4.90
N GLY A 59 -18.80 -15.55 -3.86
CA GLY A 59 -17.72 -14.61 -3.52
C GLY A 59 -16.65 -14.57 -4.60
N VAL A 60 -16.25 -15.72 -5.13
CA VAL A 60 -15.25 -15.83 -6.21
C VAL A 60 -15.79 -15.27 -7.54
N GLU A 61 -17.03 -15.60 -7.92
CA GLU A 61 -17.68 -15.01 -9.10
C GLU A 61 -17.67 -13.48 -9.01
N ARG A 62 -18.08 -12.94 -7.85
CA ARG A 62 -18.06 -11.48 -7.63
C ARG A 62 -16.64 -10.89 -7.64
N SER A 63 -15.64 -11.66 -7.22
CA SER A 63 -14.24 -11.22 -7.21
C SER A 63 -13.68 -11.08 -8.63
N ILE A 64 -14.03 -12.02 -9.51
CA ILE A 64 -13.67 -11.96 -10.93
C ILE A 64 -14.33 -10.74 -11.57
N GLU A 65 -15.64 -10.55 -11.37
CA GLU A 65 -16.36 -9.38 -11.90
C GLU A 65 -15.74 -8.05 -11.42
N ALA A 66 -15.45 -7.95 -10.12
CA ALA A 66 -14.85 -6.75 -9.54
C ALA A 66 -13.45 -6.48 -10.11
N PHE A 67 -12.64 -7.53 -10.25
CA PHE A 67 -11.29 -7.41 -10.80
C PHE A 67 -11.29 -7.02 -12.27
N GLU A 68 -12.15 -7.63 -13.09
CA GLU A 68 -12.29 -7.29 -14.53
C GLU A 68 -12.80 -5.85 -14.74
N GLN A 69 -13.57 -5.31 -13.79
CA GLN A 69 -14.09 -3.94 -13.83
C GLN A 69 -13.16 -2.90 -13.20
N GLY A 70 -12.03 -3.32 -12.62
CA GLY A 70 -11.16 -2.41 -11.86
C GLY A 70 -11.80 -1.86 -10.58
N ASP A 71 -12.78 -2.57 -9.99
CA ASP A 71 -13.46 -2.22 -8.74
C ASP A 71 -12.53 -2.48 -7.54
N TYR A 72 -11.46 -1.68 -7.42
CA TYR A 72 -10.56 -1.72 -6.26
C TYR A 72 -11.28 -1.43 -4.92
N PRO A 73 -12.34 -0.58 -4.83
CA PRO A 73 -13.06 -0.35 -3.58
C PRO A 73 -13.71 -1.63 -3.02
N TYR A 74 -14.14 -2.56 -3.89
CA TYR A 74 -14.58 -3.89 -3.47
C TYR A 74 -13.52 -4.61 -2.65
N PHE A 75 -12.26 -4.63 -3.12
CA PHE A 75 -11.17 -5.30 -2.41
C PHE A 75 -10.73 -4.53 -1.17
N ALA A 76 -10.67 -3.20 -1.23
CA ALA A 76 -10.35 -2.35 -0.08
C ALA A 76 -11.34 -2.51 1.08
N THR A 77 -12.61 -2.77 0.77
CA THR A 77 -13.66 -2.99 1.78
C THR A 77 -13.65 -4.42 2.33
N ARG A 78 -13.23 -5.39 1.52
CA ARG A 78 -13.41 -6.83 1.82
C ARG A 78 -12.17 -7.50 2.37
N LEU A 79 -10.98 -7.09 1.94
CA LEU A 79 -9.74 -7.54 2.56
C LEU A 79 -9.60 -6.90 3.95
N PRO A 80 -9.14 -7.65 4.96
CA PRO A 80 -8.65 -7.01 6.17
C PRO A 80 -7.52 -6.04 5.81
N LEU A 81 -7.49 -4.84 6.40
CA LEU A 81 -6.48 -3.81 6.13
C LEU A 81 -5.04 -4.34 6.14
N ARG A 82 -4.71 -5.20 7.12
CA ARG A 82 -3.38 -5.83 7.24
C ARG A 82 -3.04 -6.76 6.07
N GLU A 83 -4.00 -7.15 5.25
CA GLU A 83 -3.87 -8.06 4.11
C GLU A 83 -3.99 -7.34 2.76
N HIS A 84 -4.12 -6.01 2.73
CA HIS A 84 -4.10 -5.22 1.49
C HIS A 84 -2.83 -5.43 0.66
N TRP A 85 -1.71 -5.80 1.29
CA TRP A 85 -0.48 -6.18 0.59
C TRP A 85 -0.69 -7.27 -0.47
N ARG A 86 -1.72 -8.11 -0.33
CA ARG A 86 -2.03 -9.19 -1.28
C ARG A 86 -2.43 -8.66 -2.66
N ALA A 87 -2.92 -7.43 -2.73
CA ALA A 87 -3.34 -6.76 -3.96
C ALA A 87 -2.23 -5.90 -4.59
N TYR A 88 -1.04 -5.84 -3.96
CA TYR A 88 0.01 -4.91 -4.38
C TYR A 88 0.50 -5.18 -5.81
N GLU A 89 0.71 -6.42 -6.21
CA GLU A 89 1.21 -6.73 -7.57
C GLU A 89 0.19 -6.36 -8.64
N GLU A 90 -1.09 -6.60 -8.37
CA GLU A 90 -2.19 -6.37 -9.30
C GLU A 90 -2.47 -4.88 -9.53
N TYR A 91 -2.34 -4.05 -8.48
CA TYR A 91 -2.55 -2.60 -8.55
C TYR A 91 -1.24 -1.80 -8.57
N ARG A 92 -0.09 -2.44 -8.78
CA ARG A 92 1.24 -1.81 -8.69
C ARG A 92 1.42 -0.60 -9.62
N HIS A 93 0.70 -0.59 -10.74
CA HIS A 93 0.75 0.46 -11.77
C HIS A 93 -0.18 1.64 -11.46
N GLU A 94 -1.07 1.48 -10.49
CA GLU A 94 -2.02 2.50 -10.01
C GLU A 94 -1.79 2.75 -8.52
N THR A 95 -0.52 2.71 -8.10
CA THR A 95 -0.10 2.87 -6.71
C THR A 95 0.54 4.24 -6.49
N ALA A 96 0.02 5.00 -5.53
CA ALA A 96 0.64 6.22 -5.03
C ALA A 96 1.47 5.93 -3.77
N PHE A 97 2.78 6.14 -3.87
CA PHE A 97 3.70 6.17 -2.73
C PHE A 97 3.66 7.57 -2.11
N LEU A 98 3.12 7.68 -0.90
CA LEU A 98 2.74 8.94 -0.28
C LEU A 98 3.41 9.16 1.07
N ASP A 99 3.84 10.39 1.29
CA ASP A 99 4.40 10.91 2.55
C ASP A 99 4.11 12.42 2.66
N ILE A 100 3.96 12.94 3.88
CA ILE A 100 3.71 14.36 4.12
C ILE A 100 4.77 15.02 5.01
N GLU A 101 4.94 16.33 4.78
CA GLU A 101 5.66 17.22 5.69
C GLU A 101 4.70 18.15 6.41
N THR A 102 5.10 18.61 7.60
CA THR A 102 4.27 19.50 8.43
C THR A 102 5.05 20.68 8.98
N ASP A 103 4.32 21.66 9.51
CA ASP A 103 4.89 22.79 10.25
C ASP A 103 5.27 22.44 11.71
N GLY A 104 5.07 21.17 12.10
CA GLY A 104 5.24 20.67 13.47
C GLY A 104 4.02 20.90 14.36
N ALA A 105 2.91 21.40 13.81
CA ALA A 105 1.65 21.57 14.50
C ALA A 105 0.53 20.89 13.72
N ASN A 106 -0.31 21.67 13.04
CA ASN A 106 -1.54 21.17 12.46
C ASN A 106 -1.65 21.35 10.95
N THR A 107 -0.62 21.90 10.31
CA THR A 107 -0.67 22.26 8.90
C THR A 107 0.29 21.39 8.11
N ILE A 108 -0.23 20.83 7.03
CA ILE A 108 0.57 20.14 6.01
C ILE A 108 1.29 21.21 5.18
N THR A 109 2.59 21.02 4.98
CA THR A 109 3.45 21.95 4.24
C THR A 109 3.78 21.43 2.86
N VAL A 110 4.01 20.11 2.75
CA VAL A 110 4.22 19.39 1.49
C VAL A 110 3.47 18.06 1.55
N ILE A 111 2.82 17.67 0.46
CA ILE A 111 2.43 16.27 0.21
C ILE A 111 3.25 15.78 -0.97
N GLY A 112 4.01 14.72 -0.76
CA GLY A 112 4.73 14.02 -1.82
C GLY A 112 3.94 12.82 -2.31
N VAL A 113 3.88 12.63 -3.62
CA VAL A 113 3.36 11.43 -4.25
C VAL A 113 4.32 10.97 -5.34
N TYR A 114 4.70 9.70 -5.31
CA TYR A 114 5.42 9.04 -6.39
C TYR A 114 4.49 7.98 -6.98
N ASP A 115 4.22 8.00 -8.27
CA ASP A 115 3.36 7.01 -8.95
C ASP A 115 4.13 5.73 -9.36
N GLY A 116 5.44 5.72 -9.12
CA GLY A 116 6.35 4.67 -9.55
C GLY A 116 7.19 5.04 -10.79
N GLU A 117 6.93 6.17 -11.42
CA GLU A 117 7.66 6.73 -12.56
C GLU A 117 8.04 8.20 -12.30
N GLU A 118 7.06 9.02 -11.91
CA GLU A 118 7.18 10.47 -11.71
C GLU A 118 6.85 10.90 -10.28
N VAL A 119 7.51 11.97 -9.85
CA VAL A 119 7.34 12.57 -8.52
C VAL A 119 6.51 13.84 -8.63
N TYR A 120 5.43 13.88 -7.84
CA TYR A 120 4.50 15.00 -7.72
C TYR A 120 4.59 15.53 -6.30
N GLN A 121 4.74 16.85 -6.14
CA GLN A 121 4.84 17.48 -4.84
C GLN A 121 3.89 18.66 -4.78
N PHE A 122 3.07 18.67 -3.73
CA PHE A 122 2.01 19.63 -3.51
C PHE A 122 2.38 20.50 -2.32
N VAL A 123 2.63 21.79 -2.54
CA VAL A 123 3.22 22.70 -1.56
C VAL A 123 2.18 23.69 -1.05
N GLN A 124 2.14 23.89 0.27
CA GLN A 124 1.24 24.83 0.92
C GLN A 124 1.42 26.25 0.38
N GLY A 125 0.32 26.85 -0.06
CA GLY A 125 0.31 28.20 -0.63
C GLY A 125 0.75 28.28 -2.09
N ASP A 126 0.98 27.13 -2.74
CA ASP A 126 1.26 27.03 -4.17
C ASP A 126 0.18 26.17 -4.85
N ASN A 127 0.33 24.85 -4.85
CA ASN A 127 -0.55 23.89 -5.53
C ASN A 127 -1.18 22.84 -4.60
N LEU A 128 -1.10 23.01 -3.26
CA LEU A 128 -1.60 22.03 -2.29
C LEU A 128 -3.08 21.63 -2.49
N ASP A 129 -3.90 22.56 -2.95
CA ASP A 129 -5.34 22.35 -3.16
C ASP A 129 -5.67 21.45 -4.36
N GLU A 130 -4.68 21.11 -5.20
CA GLU A 130 -4.82 20.18 -6.34
C GLU A 130 -4.74 18.70 -5.91
N PHE A 131 -4.10 18.42 -4.76
CA PHE A 131 -3.87 17.07 -4.26
C PHE A 131 -5.13 16.20 -4.17
N PRO A 132 -6.29 16.68 -3.65
CA PRO A 132 -7.47 15.84 -3.48
C PRO A 132 -8.02 15.27 -4.79
N GLU A 133 -7.87 15.98 -5.91
CA GLU A 133 -8.30 15.45 -7.22
C GLU A 133 -7.27 14.47 -7.76
N PHE A 134 -5.99 14.83 -7.70
CA PHE A 134 -4.90 13.99 -8.15
C PHE A 134 -4.88 12.59 -7.50
N ILE A 135 -5.07 12.51 -6.19
CA ILE A 135 -4.96 11.24 -5.47
C ILE A 135 -6.09 10.24 -5.78
N ARG A 136 -7.19 10.69 -6.40
CA ARG A 136 -8.33 9.83 -6.79
C ARG A 136 -8.02 8.92 -7.98
N GLU A 137 -6.97 9.21 -8.74
CA GLU A 137 -6.58 8.41 -9.91
C GLU A 137 -5.91 7.08 -9.52
N PHE A 138 -5.56 6.90 -8.25
CA PHE A 138 -4.85 5.73 -7.74
C PHE A 138 -5.81 4.73 -7.09
N SER A 139 -5.56 3.45 -7.33
CA SER A 139 -6.29 2.32 -6.75
C SER A 139 -5.67 1.85 -5.43
N MET A 140 -4.40 2.17 -5.19
CA MET A 140 -3.68 1.82 -3.97
C MET A 140 -2.81 2.96 -3.45
N LEU A 141 -2.79 3.11 -2.13
CA LEU A 141 -1.84 3.95 -1.40
C LEU A 141 -0.77 3.08 -0.74
N VAL A 142 0.48 3.53 -0.78
CA VAL A 142 1.58 2.98 0.01
C VAL A 142 2.16 4.11 0.84
N THR A 143 2.22 3.94 2.15
CA THR A 143 2.78 4.94 3.07
C THR A 143 3.71 4.27 4.09
N PHE A 144 4.48 5.07 4.83
CA PHE A 144 5.19 4.58 6.00
C PHE A 144 4.58 5.15 7.29
N ASN A 145 3.86 4.31 8.05
CA ASN A 145 3.14 4.73 9.26
C ASN A 145 1.98 5.71 9.02
N GLY A 146 1.48 5.79 7.78
CA GLY A 146 0.47 6.77 7.41
C GLY A 146 -0.94 6.50 7.89
N LEU A 147 -1.26 5.29 8.35
CA LEU A 147 -2.51 5.06 9.08
C LEU A 147 -2.58 5.87 10.37
N HIS A 148 -1.42 6.09 11.01
CA HIS A 148 -1.34 6.75 12.31
C HIS A 148 -1.12 8.26 12.20
N PHE A 149 -0.52 8.73 11.09
CA PHE A 149 -0.08 10.11 10.95
C PHE A 149 -0.57 10.77 9.66
N ASP A 150 -0.11 10.31 8.50
CA ASP A 150 -0.37 10.97 7.21
C ASP A 150 -1.86 11.10 6.88
N LEU A 151 -2.60 9.99 6.84
CA LEU A 151 -4.02 10.01 6.47
C LEU A 151 -4.88 10.82 7.46
N PRO A 152 -4.68 10.71 8.80
CA PRO A 152 -5.34 11.61 9.74
C PRO A 152 -5.07 13.11 9.49
N MET A 153 -3.82 13.48 9.18
CA MET A 153 -3.45 14.87 8.86
C MET A 153 -4.13 15.33 7.58
N ILE A 154 -4.11 14.50 6.54
CA ILE A 154 -4.71 14.81 5.24
C ILE A 154 -6.23 14.93 5.38
N ASN A 155 -6.90 14.03 6.09
CA ASN A 155 -8.34 14.10 6.32
C ASN A 155 -8.74 15.37 7.09
N ARG A 156 -7.92 15.83 8.04
CA ARG A 156 -8.17 17.10 8.72
C ARG A 156 -8.02 18.30 7.79
N GLN A 157 -7.04 18.28 6.89
CA GLN A 157 -6.82 19.34 5.91
C GLN A 157 -7.90 19.34 4.81
N PHE A 158 -8.36 18.15 4.40
CA PHE A 158 -9.32 17.93 3.31
C PHE A 158 -10.47 17.01 3.77
N PRO A 159 -11.42 17.51 4.58
CA PRO A 159 -12.46 16.67 5.18
C PRO A 159 -13.47 16.09 4.18
N ALA A 160 -13.50 16.59 2.95
CA ALA A 160 -14.32 16.06 1.87
C ALA A 160 -13.62 14.96 1.05
N LEU A 161 -12.32 14.73 1.27
CA LEU A 161 -11.58 13.68 0.61
C LEU A 161 -11.84 12.34 1.32
N ALA A 162 -12.44 11.41 0.59
CA ALA A 162 -12.58 10.02 1.03
C ALA A 162 -11.41 9.20 0.49
N PHE A 163 -10.84 8.34 1.34
CA PHE A 163 -9.86 7.34 0.95
C PHE A 163 -10.56 5.99 0.84
N ASP A 164 -10.89 5.58 -0.39
CA ASP A 164 -11.49 4.29 -0.74
C ASP A 164 -10.49 3.32 -1.38
N GLN A 165 -9.25 3.77 -1.58
CA GLN A 165 -8.15 2.98 -2.11
C GLN A 165 -7.78 1.81 -1.20
N LEU A 166 -7.21 0.77 -1.80
CA LEU A 166 -6.40 -0.17 -1.04
C LEU A 166 -5.26 0.61 -0.35
N HIS A 167 -4.86 0.17 0.83
CA HIS A 167 -3.81 0.85 1.59
C HIS A 167 -2.81 -0.14 2.19
N LEU A 168 -1.56 0.00 1.77
CA LEU A 168 -0.41 -0.73 2.27
C LEU A 168 0.46 0.20 3.14
N ASP A 169 0.23 0.15 4.44
CA ASP A 169 1.12 0.81 5.41
C ASP A 169 2.36 -0.06 5.67
N LEU A 170 3.53 0.44 5.27
CA LEU A 170 4.80 -0.28 5.34
C LEU A 170 5.33 -0.43 6.76
N CYS A 171 5.02 0.48 7.69
CA CYS A 171 5.55 0.39 9.06
C CYS A 171 5.12 -0.91 9.78
N PRO A 172 3.82 -1.24 9.89
CA PRO A 172 3.40 -2.52 10.44
C PRO A 172 3.71 -3.71 9.52
N THR A 173 3.73 -3.50 8.20
CA THR A 173 3.96 -4.59 7.22
C THR A 173 5.41 -5.09 7.27
N LEU A 174 6.39 -4.18 7.25
CA LEU A 174 7.82 -4.52 7.30
C LEU A 174 8.19 -5.22 8.63
N ARG A 175 7.51 -4.88 9.74
CA ARG A 175 7.67 -5.59 11.02
C ARG A 175 7.33 -7.08 10.93
N ARG A 176 6.36 -7.47 10.09
CA ARG A 176 5.97 -8.89 9.88
C ARG A 176 7.05 -9.70 9.18
N VAL A 177 7.96 -9.03 8.47
CA VAL A 177 9.08 -9.65 7.73
C VAL A 177 10.44 -9.35 8.38
N GLY A 178 10.43 -8.95 9.65
CA GLY A 178 11.61 -8.81 10.50
C GLY A 178 12.29 -7.45 10.49
N LEU A 179 11.77 -6.48 9.74
CA LEU A 179 12.35 -5.13 9.63
C LEU A 179 11.65 -4.18 10.61
N ARG A 180 12.40 -3.57 11.52
CA ARG A 180 11.88 -2.72 12.59
C ARG A 180 12.67 -1.42 12.69
N GLY A 181 11.99 -0.33 12.99
CA GLY A 181 12.59 1.00 13.12
C GLY A 181 11.78 2.04 12.36
N GLY A 182 12.30 3.27 12.31
CA GLY A 182 11.84 4.28 11.35
C GLY A 182 12.33 3.97 9.95
N LEU A 183 11.77 4.67 8.96
CA LEU A 183 12.03 4.47 7.53
C LEU A 183 13.54 4.46 7.22
N LYS A 184 14.26 5.50 7.63
CA LYS A 184 15.71 5.66 7.41
C LYS A 184 16.55 4.50 7.92
N ARG A 185 16.28 4.05 9.14
CA ARG A 185 16.99 2.90 9.71
C ARG A 185 16.76 1.63 8.90
N ILE A 186 15.56 1.44 8.35
CA ILE A 186 15.24 0.29 7.52
C ILE A 186 15.96 0.40 6.17
N GLU A 187 15.97 1.58 5.56
CA GLU A 187 16.69 1.86 4.31
C GLU A 187 18.19 1.61 4.44
N GLU A 188 18.83 2.13 5.50
CA GLU A 188 20.24 1.88 5.82
C GLU A 188 20.52 0.38 5.96
N THR A 189 19.64 -0.34 6.68
CA THR A 189 19.76 -1.80 6.87
C THR A 189 19.70 -2.55 5.54
N LEU A 190 19.00 -2.00 4.55
CA LEU A 190 18.83 -2.58 3.22
C LEU A 190 19.81 -2.03 2.19
N GLY A 191 20.68 -1.09 2.56
CA GLY A 191 21.62 -0.44 1.67
C GLY A 191 20.96 0.46 0.62
N LEU A 192 19.78 1.02 0.92
CA LEU A 192 19.16 2.04 0.08
C LEU A 192 19.92 3.36 0.30
N VAL A 193 20.54 3.85 -0.77
CA VAL A 193 21.37 5.06 -0.74
C VAL A 193 20.47 6.27 -0.91
N ARG A 194 20.53 7.18 0.06
CA ARG A 194 19.96 8.53 -0.05
C ARG A 194 21.00 9.52 -0.54
N ASP A 195 20.53 10.66 -1.00
CA ASP A 195 21.37 11.83 -1.25
C ASP A 195 22.28 12.17 -0.04
N PRO A 196 23.62 12.21 -0.21
CA PRO A 196 24.56 12.53 0.87
C PRO A 196 24.33 13.89 1.53
N ASP A 197 23.78 14.86 0.81
CA ASP A 197 23.49 16.19 1.37
C ASP A 197 22.34 16.16 2.39
N LEU A 198 21.55 15.08 2.39
CA LEU A 198 20.39 14.88 3.27
C LEU A 198 20.68 13.89 4.39
N GLU A 199 21.91 13.38 4.46
CA GLU A 199 22.33 12.41 5.47
C GLU A 199 22.17 13.00 6.89
N GLY A 200 21.54 12.24 7.78
CA GLY A 200 21.31 12.65 9.16
C GLY A 200 20.16 13.64 9.38
N MET A 201 19.53 14.17 8.32
CA MET A 201 18.31 14.97 8.48
C MET A 201 17.19 14.14 9.10
N ASP A 202 16.26 14.79 9.83
CA ASP A 202 15.03 14.18 10.35
C ASP A 202 13.79 15.06 10.16
N GLY A 203 12.63 14.62 10.66
CA GLY A 203 11.39 15.38 10.55
C GLY A 203 11.41 16.74 11.28
N MET A 204 12.29 16.92 12.28
CA MET A 204 12.49 18.22 12.90
C MET A 204 13.25 19.17 11.97
N ASP A 205 14.18 18.65 11.18
CA ASP A 205 14.86 19.44 10.15
C ASP A 205 13.92 19.86 9.03
N ALA A 206 12.99 19.00 8.61
CA ALA A 206 11.93 19.37 7.66
C ALA A 206 11.09 20.55 8.17
N ILE A 207 10.70 20.53 9.45
CA ILE A 207 9.99 21.66 10.10
C ILE A 207 10.85 22.94 10.09
N ARG A 208 12.16 22.83 10.37
CA ARG A 208 13.08 23.98 10.34
C ARG A 208 13.24 24.56 8.94
N LEU A 209 13.35 23.70 7.93
CA LEU A 209 13.41 24.09 6.52
C LEU A 209 12.15 24.85 6.10
N TRP A 210 10.97 24.36 6.47
CA TRP A 210 9.72 25.07 6.21
C TRP A 210 9.71 26.46 6.85
N LYS A 211 10.12 26.58 8.12
CA LYS A 211 10.20 27.88 8.82
C LYS A 211 11.18 28.82 8.13
N ALA A 212 12.34 28.33 7.69
CA ALA A 212 13.32 29.13 6.96
C ALA A 212 12.77 29.61 5.60
N TYR A 213 12.08 28.74 4.87
CA TYR A 213 11.39 29.11 3.62
C TYR A 213 10.38 30.24 3.85
N ARG A 214 9.56 30.15 4.90
CA ARG A 214 8.59 31.20 5.29
C ARG A 214 9.24 32.53 5.67
N LEU A 215 10.52 32.54 6.03
CA LEU A 215 11.32 33.74 6.30
C LEU A 215 12.01 34.31 5.05
N GLY A 216 11.80 33.71 3.86
CA GLY A 216 12.36 34.16 2.59
C GLY A 216 13.61 33.40 2.14
N HIS A 217 14.01 32.33 2.84
CA HIS A 217 15.13 31.49 2.42
C HIS A 217 14.65 30.43 1.41
N HIS A 218 14.52 30.82 0.15
CA HIS A 218 13.94 29.98 -0.91
C HIS A 218 14.65 28.63 -1.11
N SER A 219 15.96 28.55 -0.91
CA SER A 219 16.71 27.27 -1.01
C SER A 219 16.30 26.25 0.04
N ALA A 220 15.68 26.67 1.16
CA ALA A 220 15.20 25.73 2.17
C ALA A 220 14.03 24.88 1.66
N LEU A 221 13.19 25.44 0.77
CA LEU A 221 12.12 24.67 0.14
C LEU A 221 12.70 23.61 -0.81
N GLU A 222 13.73 23.94 -1.58
CA GLU A 222 14.40 22.99 -2.47
C GLU A 222 14.94 21.77 -1.69
N THR A 223 15.60 22.00 -0.56
CA THR A 223 16.06 20.92 0.32
C THR A 223 14.91 20.12 0.92
N LEU A 224 13.81 20.77 1.33
CA LEU A 224 12.63 20.10 1.85
C LEU A 224 11.97 19.19 0.80
N LEU A 225 11.89 19.65 -0.45
CA LEU A 225 11.35 18.87 -1.55
C LEU A 225 12.25 17.68 -1.91
N ARG A 226 13.58 17.84 -1.89
CA ARG A 226 14.51 16.71 -2.04
C ARG A 226 14.36 15.68 -0.92
N TYR A 227 14.19 16.15 0.32
CA TYR A 227 13.96 15.30 1.49
C TYR A 227 12.69 14.46 1.35
N ASN A 228 11.55 15.11 1.08
CA ASN A 228 10.27 14.42 0.88
C ASN A 228 10.30 13.47 -0.33
N ARG A 229 11.01 13.83 -1.41
CA ARG A 229 11.21 12.96 -2.59
C ARG A 229 11.90 11.65 -2.23
N GLU A 230 12.94 11.68 -1.41
CA GLU A 230 13.61 10.45 -0.93
C GLU A 230 12.66 9.57 -0.12
N ASP A 231 11.85 10.18 0.76
CA ASP A 231 10.90 9.46 1.61
C ASP A 231 9.85 8.70 0.78
N ILE A 232 9.32 9.29 -0.29
CA ILE A 232 8.32 8.63 -1.17
C ILE A 232 8.92 7.64 -2.17
N VAL A 233 10.07 7.95 -2.79
CA VAL A 233 10.67 7.09 -3.83
C VAL A 233 11.13 5.77 -3.23
N ASN A 234 11.68 5.80 -2.00
CA ASN A 234 12.17 4.62 -1.32
C ASN A 234 11.04 3.70 -0.81
N LEU A 235 9.78 4.15 -0.77
CA LEU A 235 8.66 3.26 -0.42
C LEU A 235 8.45 2.15 -1.47
N LYS A 236 8.75 2.40 -2.74
CA LYS A 236 8.60 1.41 -3.83
C LYS A 236 9.45 0.15 -3.63
N PRO A 237 10.79 0.23 -3.48
CA PRO A 237 11.60 -0.97 -3.20
C PRO A 237 11.21 -1.65 -1.88
N LEU A 238 10.76 -0.90 -0.87
CA LEU A 238 10.30 -1.46 0.40
C LEU A 238 8.98 -2.24 0.25
N ALA A 239 8.02 -1.74 -0.53
CA ALA A 239 6.78 -2.43 -0.84
C ALA A 239 7.03 -3.72 -1.62
N ASN A 240 7.89 -3.68 -2.65
CA ASN A 240 8.34 -4.86 -3.39
C ASN A 240 8.94 -5.94 -2.48
N LEU A 241 9.82 -5.53 -1.56
CA LEU A 241 10.44 -6.43 -0.59
C LEU A 241 9.41 -7.04 0.37
N ALA A 242 8.51 -6.20 0.91
CA ALA A 242 7.47 -6.63 1.82
C ALA A 242 6.54 -7.66 1.16
N TYR A 243 6.06 -7.34 -0.04
CA TYR A 243 5.22 -8.23 -0.86
C TYR A 243 5.89 -9.58 -1.10
N THR A 244 7.14 -9.56 -1.59
CA THR A 244 7.91 -10.77 -1.90
C THR A 244 8.06 -11.67 -0.66
N ARG A 245 8.49 -11.10 0.47
CA ARG A 245 8.70 -11.87 1.71
C ARG A 245 7.41 -12.40 2.32
N LEU A 246 6.32 -11.62 2.26
CA LEU A 246 5.01 -12.05 2.75
C LEU A 246 4.44 -13.17 1.89
N ARG A 247 4.53 -13.05 0.57
CA ARG A 247 4.13 -14.09 -0.38
C ARG A 247 4.92 -15.39 -0.14
N GLU A 248 6.25 -15.31 -0.04
CA GLU A 248 7.08 -16.49 0.26
C GLU A 248 6.74 -17.14 1.60
N ARG A 249 6.41 -16.34 2.62
CA ARG A 249 5.97 -16.86 3.90
C ARG A 249 4.61 -17.56 3.79
N LEU A 250 3.68 -16.97 3.05
CA LEU A 250 2.35 -17.52 2.81
C LEU A 250 2.43 -18.87 2.08
N TRP A 251 3.24 -18.97 1.02
CA TRP A 251 3.44 -20.22 0.29
C TRP A 251 4.16 -21.29 1.06
N ARG A 252 5.15 -20.93 1.88
CA ARG A 252 5.75 -21.91 2.80
C ARG A 252 4.72 -22.49 3.78
N GLN A 253 3.75 -21.71 4.25
CA GLN A 253 2.68 -22.22 5.10
C GLN A 253 1.70 -23.11 4.33
N ALA A 254 1.38 -22.75 3.09
CA ALA A 254 0.51 -23.55 2.23
C ALA A 254 1.11 -24.93 1.92
N THR A 255 2.42 -25.00 1.66
CA THR A 255 3.13 -26.22 1.25
C THR A 255 3.78 -27.01 2.40
N ALA A 256 3.82 -26.48 3.62
CA ALA A 256 4.34 -27.21 4.77
C ALA A 256 3.41 -28.39 5.12
N LEU A 257 3.89 -29.62 4.89
CA LEU A 257 3.26 -30.88 5.26
C LEU A 257 3.02 -30.98 6.77
#